data_AF-A0A8I1PQB0-F1
#
_entry.id   AF-A0A8I1PQB0-F1
#
_cell.length_a   1.000
_cell.length_b   1.000
_cell.length_c   1.000
_cell.angle_alpha   90.00
_cell.angle_beta   90.00
_cell.angle_gamma   90.00
#
_symmetry.space_group_name_H-M   'P 1'
#
loop_
_entity.id
_entity.type
_entity.pdbx_description
1 polymer ?
#
loop_
_entity_poly.entity_id
_entity_poly.type
_entity_poly.pdbx_seq_one_letter_code
_entity_poly.pdbx_strand_id
1 'polypeptide(L)'
;MEDYEQAHKCRLLDIDVLLTGPNQRITTAAHLGGVAVECRLKALIILYHNISVWDQNSKRLKDPLYGKPIPRTGHHLVGAVRLMHVLYRKAKADPAFLKHLERVSYPIGATEINFIALRYSAHDLDLGALPAWQQSLKYVLGWLQKNENLL
;
A
#
# COMPACT_ATOMS: atom_id res chain seq x y z
N MET A 1 2.94 13.81 -12.36
CA MET A 1 2.39 12.52 -11.86
C MET A 1 1.14 12.80 -11.03
N GLU A 2 0.26 11.83 -10.81
CA GLU A 2 -0.84 11.97 -9.85
C GLU A 2 -0.29 12.33 -8.45
N ASP A 3 -1.00 13.14 -7.68
CA ASP A 3 -0.61 13.48 -6.31
C ASP A 3 -0.97 12.33 -5.37
N TYR A 4 -0.14 11.29 -5.41
CA TYR A 4 -0.36 10.09 -4.60
C TYR A 4 -0.24 10.35 -3.10
N GLU A 5 0.53 11.36 -2.69
CA GLU A 5 0.67 11.71 -1.29
C GLU A 5 -0.62 12.30 -0.74
N GLN A 6 -1.21 13.25 -1.47
CA GLN A 6 -2.50 13.80 -1.10
C GLN A 6 -3.62 12.76 -1.21
N ALA A 7 -3.60 11.92 -2.25
CA ALA A 7 -4.55 10.82 -2.40
C ALA A 7 -4.50 9.87 -1.20
N HIS A 8 -3.30 9.47 -0.76
CA HIS A 8 -3.10 8.65 0.45
C HIS A 8 -3.77 9.28 1.68
N LYS A 9 -3.49 10.57 1.95
CA LYS A 9 -4.06 11.29 3.10
C LYS A 9 -5.58 11.37 3.04
N CYS A 10 -6.14 11.72 1.88
CA CYS A 10 -7.59 11.75 1.68
C CYS A 10 -8.23 10.38 1.90
N ARG A 11 -7.60 9.29 1.43
CA ARG A 11 -8.11 7.93 1.66
C ARG A 11 -8.12 7.56 3.14
N LEU A 12 -7.10 7.96 3.92
CA LEU A 12 -7.08 7.71 5.36
C LEU A 12 -8.24 8.41 6.08
N LEU A 13 -8.57 9.64 5.70
CA LEU A 13 -9.74 10.35 6.23
C LEU A 13 -11.05 9.65 5.87
N ASP A 14 -11.20 9.23 4.60
CA ASP A 14 -12.40 8.49 4.17
C ASP A 14 -12.57 7.18 4.96
N ILE A 15 -11.49 6.44 5.19
CA ILE A 15 -11.51 5.19 5.98
C ILE A 15 -12.01 5.45 7.40
N ASP A 16 -11.54 6.52 8.04
CA ASP A 16 -11.96 6.87 9.40
C ASP A 16 -13.47 7.12 9.47
N VAL A 17 -14.01 7.91 8.52
CA VAL A 17 -15.45 8.17 8.43
C VAL A 17 -16.26 6.88 8.18
N LEU A 18 -15.78 6.01 7.29
CA LEU A 18 -16.47 4.76 6.94
C LEU A 18 -16.48 3.72 8.08
N LEU A 19 -15.51 3.79 8.99
CA LEU A 19 -15.38 2.87 10.13
C LEU A 19 -16.04 3.39 11.41
N THR A 20 -16.12 4.70 11.60
CA THR A 20 -16.66 5.31 12.82
C THR A 20 -18.10 5.80 12.67
N GLY A 21 -18.60 5.94 11.44
CA GLY A 21 -19.96 6.37 11.16
C GLY A 21 -21.05 5.37 11.58
N PRO A 22 -22.31 5.84 11.72
CA PRO A 22 -23.43 5.02 12.19
C PRO A 22 -23.81 3.87 11.23
N ASN A 23 -23.42 3.98 9.95
CA ASN A 23 -23.62 2.96 8.92
C ASN A 23 -22.26 2.52 8.38
N GLN A 24 -21.54 1.72 9.16
CA GLN A 24 -20.19 1.27 8.79
C GLN A 24 -20.18 0.62 7.41
N ARG A 25 -19.23 1.04 6.56
CA ARG A 25 -19.05 0.49 5.20
C ARG A 25 -17.71 -0.21 5.11
N ILE A 26 -17.63 -1.35 5.78
CA ILE A 26 -16.36 -2.05 6.03
C ILE A 26 -15.67 -2.49 4.74
N THR A 27 -16.40 -3.08 3.79
CA THR A 27 -15.85 -3.49 2.50
C THR A 27 -15.25 -2.28 1.74
N THR A 28 -15.92 -1.13 1.79
CA THR A 28 -15.41 0.11 1.21
C THR A 28 -14.17 0.63 1.96
N ALA A 29 -14.18 0.59 3.30
CA ALA A 29 -13.02 0.97 4.11
C ALA A 29 -11.81 0.06 3.80
N ALA A 30 -12.04 -1.25 3.64
CA ALA A 30 -11.01 -2.22 3.29
C ALA A 30 -10.39 -1.95 1.91
N HIS A 31 -11.25 -1.70 0.91
CA HIS A 31 -10.83 -1.25 -0.41
C HIS A 31 -9.97 0.01 -0.33
N LEU A 32 -10.47 1.06 0.35
CA LEU A 32 -9.77 2.33 0.45
C LEU A 32 -8.47 2.23 1.26
N GLY A 33 -8.37 1.33 2.25
CA GLY A 33 -7.12 1.10 2.98
C GLY A 33 -6.05 0.47 2.11
N GLY A 34 -6.40 -0.46 1.23
CA GLY A 34 -5.47 -0.96 0.22
C GLY A 34 -5.04 0.14 -0.75
N VAL A 35 -5.98 0.98 -1.22
CA VAL A 35 -5.67 2.14 -2.08
C VAL A 35 -4.78 3.15 -1.35
N ALA A 36 -5.03 3.42 -0.07
CA ALA A 36 -4.21 4.33 0.73
C ALA A 36 -2.76 3.85 0.79
N VAL A 37 -2.54 2.55 1.04
CA VAL A 37 -1.19 1.96 1.05
C VAL A 37 -0.57 1.97 -0.34
N GLU A 38 -1.32 1.67 -1.40
CA GLU A 38 -0.84 1.74 -2.78
C GLU A 38 -0.37 3.16 -3.13
N CYS A 39 -1.18 4.18 -2.86
CA CYS A 39 -0.84 5.57 -3.08
C CYS A 39 0.42 5.96 -2.29
N ARG A 40 0.52 5.56 -1.02
CA ARG A 40 1.73 5.81 -0.23
C ARG A 40 2.96 5.17 -0.89
N LEU A 41 2.90 3.90 -1.27
CA LEU A 41 4.01 3.22 -1.93
C LEU A 41 4.41 3.89 -3.25
N LYS A 42 3.44 4.33 -4.06
CA LYS A 42 3.71 5.09 -5.29
C LYS A 42 4.41 6.41 -4.99
N ALA A 43 3.96 7.18 -4.01
CA ALA A 43 4.64 8.40 -3.58
C ALA A 43 6.09 8.13 -3.15
N LEU A 44 6.32 7.06 -2.39
CA LEU A 44 7.66 6.66 -1.96
C LEU A 44 8.55 6.22 -3.13
N ILE A 45 8.04 5.48 -4.11
CA ILE A 45 8.80 5.07 -5.31
C ILE A 45 9.29 6.30 -6.09
N ILE A 46 8.41 7.29 -6.26
CA ILE A 46 8.72 8.55 -6.96
C ILE A 46 9.89 9.26 -6.29
N LEU A 47 9.80 9.42 -4.96
CA LEU A 47 10.84 10.02 -4.15
C LEU A 47 12.13 9.19 -4.21
N TYR A 48 12.03 7.88 -3.98
CA TYR A 48 13.15 6.94 -3.92
C TYR A 48 13.98 6.93 -5.20
N HIS A 49 13.34 6.93 -6.37
CA HIS A 49 14.01 6.90 -7.67
C HIS A 49 14.26 8.28 -8.27
N ASN A 50 13.73 9.36 -7.66
CA ASN A 50 13.78 10.72 -8.17
C ASN A 50 13.29 10.83 -9.63
N ILE A 51 12.07 10.35 -9.84
CA ILE A 51 11.35 10.39 -11.12
C ILE A 51 10.16 11.37 -11.04
N SER A 52 9.75 11.94 -12.16
CA SER A 52 8.59 12.84 -12.29
C SER A 52 7.48 12.27 -13.17
N VAL A 53 7.79 11.22 -13.94
CA VAL A 53 6.85 10.44 -14.76
C VAL A 53 7.21 8.95 -14.65
N TRP A 54 6.23 8.07 -14.81
CA TRP A 54 6.48 6.63 -14.94
C TRP A 54 7.33 6.34 -16.18
N ASP A 55 8.04 5.22 -16.16
CA ASP A 55 8.98 4.77 -17.19
C ASP A 55 10.20 5.69 -17.38
N GLN A 56 10.33 6.75 -16.58
CA GLN A 56 11.57 7.50 -16.46
C GLN A 56 12.65 6.65 -15.80
N ASN A 57 13.90 6.83 -16.25
CA ASN A 57 15.05 6.17 -15.65
C ASN A 57 15.27 6.65 -14.21
N SER A 58 15.49 5.69 -13.30
CA SER A 58 15.88 5.97 -11.92
C SER A 58 17.16 6.78 -11.87
N LYS A 59 17.15 7.84 -11.06
CA LYS A 59 18.32 8.66 -10.76
C LYS A 59 18.98 8.30 -9.42
N ARG A 60 18.49 7.25 -8.74
CA ARG A 60 19.03 6.81 -7.45
C ARG A 60 20.38 6.14 -7.62
N LEU A 61 21.45 6.82 -7.20
CA LEU A 61 22.80 6.24 -7.20
C LEU A 61 22.87 4.99 -6.32
N LYS A 62 23.70 4.02 -6.76
CA LYS A 62 23.94 2.74 -6.06
C LYS A 62 22.71 1.84 -5.90
N ASP A 63 21.62 2.15 -6.58
CA ASP A 63 20.45 1.28 -6.69
C ASP A 63 20.58 0.33 -7.90
N PRO A 64 20.14 -0.93 -7.82
CA PRO A 64 20.17 -1.87 -8.96
C PRO A 64 19.36 -1.40 -10.19
N LEU A 65 18.40 -0.48 -9.99
CA LEU A 65 17.60 0.12 -11.06
C LEU A 65 18.17 1.46 -11.55
N TYR A 66 19.33 1.92 -11.06
CA TYR A 66 19.97 3.14 -11.56
C TYR A 66 20.12 3.10 -13.10
N GLY A 67 19.67 4.16 -13.77
CA GLY A 67 19.69 4.28 -15.23
C GLY A 67 18.67 3.39 -15.96
N LYS A 68 17.77 2.69 -15.25
CA LYS A 68 16.72 1.85 -15.82
C LYS A 68 15.33 2.46 -15.60
N PRO A 69 14.37 2.23 -16.52
CA PRO A 69 13.02 2.77 -16.41
C PRO A 69 12.29 2.17 -15.19
N ILE A 70 11.56 3.02 -14.46
CA ILE A 70 10.74 2.60 -13.33
C ILE A 70 9.30 2.39 -13.79
N PRO A 71 8.80 1.14 -13.82
CA PRO A 71 7.47 0.87 -14.34
C PRO A 71 6.40 1.38 -13.38
N ARG A 72 5.24 1.78 -13.94
CA ARG A 72 4.05 2.05 -13.12
C ARG A 72 3.65 0.79 -12.37
N THR A 73 3.57 0.88 -11.05
CA THR A 73 3.04 -0.22 -10.24
C THR A 73 1.52 -0.29 -10.42
N GLY A 74 1.03 -1.48 -10.74
CA GLY A 74 -0.39 -1.79 -10.64
C GLY A 74 -0.84 -1.85 -9.19
N HIS A 75 -1.62 -2.86 -8.83
CA HIS A 75 -2.20 -3.00 -7.48
C HIS A 75 -1.43 -3.97 -6.57
N HIS A 76 -0.23 -4.40 -6.98
CA HIS A 76 0.59 -5.36 -6.24
C HIS A 76 1.47 -4.68 -5.19
N LEU A 77 1.01 -4.61 -3.94
CA LEU A 77 1.70 -3.86 -2.88
C LEU A 77 3.13 -4.39 -2.60
N VAL A 78 3.30 -5.71 -2.50
CA VAL A 78 4.65 -6.33 -2.35
C VAL A 78 5.54 -6.02 -3.56
N GLY A 79 4.96 -6.04 -4.77
CA GLY A 79 5.66 -5.68 -6.00
C GLY A 79 6.15 -4.23 -5.98
N ALA A 80 5.34 -3.31 -5.45
CA ALA A 80 5.73 -1.92 -5.29
C ALA A 80 6.89 -1.74 -4.29
N VAL A 81 6.87 -2.46 -3.16
CA VAL A 81 8.00 -2.44 -2.20
C VAL A 81 9.29 -2.94 -2.85
N ARG A 82 9.23 -3.96 -3.72
CA ARG A 82 10.40 -4.53 -4.42
C ARG A 82 11.15 -3.54 -5.31
N LEU A 83 10.48 -2.49 -5.80
CA LEU A 83 11.14 -1.45 -6.59
C LEU A 83 12.11 -0.62 -5.74
N MET A 84 11.85 -0.51 -4.42
CA MET A 84 12.71 0.22 -3.50
C MET A 84 13.67 -0.75 -2.81
N HIS A 85 14.80 -1.09 -3.43
CA HIS A 85 15.67 -2.20 -3.02
C HIS A 85 16.12 -2.15 -1.55
N VAL A 86 16.46 -0.96 -1.03
CA VAL A 86 16.85 -0.78 0.38
C VAL A 86 15.67 -1.08 1.31
N LEU A 87 14.49 -0.53 1.01
CA LEU A 87 13.27 -0.78 1.78
C LEU A 87 12.86 -2.25 1.71
N TYR A 88 12.96 -2.88 0.53
CA TYR A 88 12.64 -4.30 0.35
C TYR A 88 13.58 -5.22 1.13
N ARG A 89 14.87 -4.90 1.23
CA ARG A 89 15.79 -5.64 2.10
C ARG A 89 15.35 -5.59 3.55
N LYS A 90 14.92 -4.41 4.02
CA LYS A 90 14.39 -4.23 5.38
C LYS A 90 13.09 -5.00 5.58
N ALA A 91 12.17 -4.96 4.60
CA ALA A 91 10.92 -5.70 4.60
C ALA A 91 11.14 -7.23 4.68
N LYS A 92 12.13 -7.76 3.93
CA LYS A 92 12.48 -9.20 4.01
C LYS A 92 13.01 -9.63 5.38
N ALA A 93 13.66 -8.72 6.10
CA ALA A 93 14.13 -8.96 7.47
C ALA A 93 13.00 -8.84 8.51
N ASP A 94 11.79 -8.41 8.10
CA ASP A 94 10.62 -8.25 8.94
C ASP A 94 9.43 -9.06 8.38
N PRO A 95 9.36 -10.38 8.67
CA PRO A 95 8.27 -11.22 8.17
C PRO A 95 6.88 -10.76 8.62
N ALA A 96 6.78 -10.06 9.76
CA ALA A 96 5.51 -9.52 10.24
C ALA A 96 5.00 -8.42 9.32
N PHE A 97 5.88 -7.52 8.86
CA PHE A 97 5.51 -6.52 7.86
C PHE A 97 4.95 -7.15 6.58
N LEU A 98 5.63 -8.16 6.01
CA LEU A 98 5.15 -8.82 4.78
C LEU A 98 3.80 -9.49 4.99
N LYS A 99 3.59 -10.15 6.13
CA LYS A 99 2.30 -10.77 6.50
C LYS A 99 1.18 -9.74 6.64
N HIS A 100 1.44 -8.60 7.27
CA HIS A 100 0.45 -7.53 7.40
C HIS A 100 0.17 -6.84 6.05
N LEU A 101 1.19 -6.66 5.21
CA LEU A 101 1.04 -6.11 3.86
C LEU A 101 0.21 -7.03 2.95
N GLU A 102 0.40 -8.34 3.08
CA GLU A 102 -0.42 -9.33 2.39
C GLU A 102 -1.88 -9.29 2.88
N ARG A 103 -2.13 -9.16 4.19
CA ARG A 103 -3.48 -8.96 4.74
C ARG A 103 -4.17 -7.71 4.19
N VAL A 104 -3.44 -6.61 4.03
CA VAL A 104 -3.98 -5.38 3.42
C VAL A 104 -4.25 -5.60 1.93
N SER A 105 -3.39 -6.36 1.24
CA SER A 105 -3.55 -6.72 -0.18
C SER A 105 -4.80 -7.58 -0.41
N TYR A 106 -5.05 -8.52 0.51
CA TYR A 106 -6.12 -9.53 0.45
C TYR A 106 -6.96 -9.48 1.73
N PRO A 107 -7.86 -8.50 1.85
CA PRO A 107 -8.55 -8.19 3.10
C PRO A 107 -9.48 -9.31 3.57
N ILE A 108 -10.08 -10.09 2.66
CA ILE A 108 -10.92 -11.24 3.00
C ILE A 108 -10.13 -12.53 3.24
N GLY A 109 -8.79 -12.49 3.28
CA GLY A 109 -7.93 -13.65 3.50
C GLY A 109 -7.81 -14.62 2.32
N ALA A 110 -8.69 -14.51 1.32
CA ALA A 110 -8.54 -15.22 0.04
C ALA A 110 -7.46 -14.54 -0.80
N THR A 111 -6.47 -15.31 -1.26
CA THR A 111 -5.39 -14.83 -2.15
C THR A 111 -5.87 -14.44 -3.54
N GLU A 112 -7.16 -14.57 -3.83
CA GLU A 112 -7.77 -14.26 -5.14
C GLU A 112 -8.42 -12.88 -5.19
N ILE A 113 -9.08 -12.44 -4.11
CA ILE A 113 -9.80 -11.16 -4.09
C ILE A 113 -8.93 -10.12 -3.39
N ASN A 114 -8.20 -9.36 -4.19
CA ASN A 114 -7.44 -8.22 -3.68
C ASN A 114 -8.36 -7.03 -3.32
N PHE A 115 -7.80 -6.04 -2.63
CA PHE A 115 -8.52 -4.84 -2.22
C PHE A 115 -9.18 -4.07 -3.38
N ILE A 116 -8.72 -4.19 -4.62
CA ILE A 116 -9.37 -3.59 -5.79
C ILE A 116 -10.60 -4.39 -6.23
N ALA A 117 -10.47 -5.72 -6.25
CA ALA A 117 -11.52 -6.65 -6.63
C ALA A 117 -12.68 -6.66 -5.64
N LEU A 118 -12.47 -6.25 -4.38
CA LEU A 118 -13.54 -6.06 -3.38
C LEU A 118 -14.73 -5.24 -3.89
N ARG A 119 -14.50 -4.26 -4.77
CA ARG A 119 -15.58 -3.42 -5.33
C ARG A 119 -16.57 -4.19 -6.21
N TYR A 120 -16.14 -5.34 -6.71
CA TYR A 120 -16.88 -6.16 -7.66
C TYR A 120 -17.32 -7.49 -7.04
N SER A 121 -16.92 -7.78 -5.79
CA SER A 121 -17.36 -8.96 -5.08
C SER A 121 -18.67 -8.68 -4.34
N ALA A 122 -19.64 -9.58 -4.46
CA ALA A 122 -20.78 -9.64 -3.55
C ALA A 122 -20.40 -10.14 -2.14
N HIS A 123 -19.11 -10.41 -1.91
CA HIS A 123 -18.58 -10.86 -0.63
C HIS A 123 -18.24 -9.65 0.22
N ASP A 124 -18.95 -9.49 1.32
CA ASP A 124 -18.60 -8.50 2.32
C ASP A 124 -17.45 -8.99 3.20
N LEU A 125 -16.63 -8.03 3.65
CA LEU A 125 -15.69 -8.33 4.73
C LEU A 125 -16.51 -8.64 5.99
N ASP A 126 -16.35 -9.84 6.52
CA ASP A 126 -16.97 -10.21 7.79
C ASP A 126 -16.50 -9.25 8.91
N LEU A 127 -17.43 -8.84 9.78
CA LEU A 127 -17.16 -8.08 10.99
C LEU A 127 -16.10 -8.76 11.87
N GLY A 128 -16.05 -10.10 11.87
CA GLY A 128 -15.02 -10.86 12.58
C GLY A 128 -13.59 -10.65 12.04
N ALA A 129 -13.44 -10.30 10.75
CA ALA A 129 -12.15 -10.05 10.12
C ALA A 129 -11.67 -8.59 10.24
N LEU A 130 -12.59 -7.66 10.54
CA LEU A 130 -12.32 -6.23 10.62
C LEU A 130 -11.18 -5.87 11.60
N PRO A 131 -11.15 -6.34 12.87
CA PRO A 131 -10.08 -5.96 13.81
C PRO A 131 -8.69 -6.38 13.33
N ALA A 132 -8.58 -7.58 12.76
CA ALA A 132 -7.30 -8.10 12.25
C ALA A 132 -6.83 -7.33 11.00
N TRP A 133 -7.77 -6.93 10.14
CA TRP A 133 -7.46 -6.08 9.00
C TRP A 133 -7.02 -4.67 9.44
N GLN A 134 -7.75 -4.03 10.36
CA GLN A 134 -7.39 -2.70 10.90
C GLN A 134 -6.01 -2.71 11.57
N GLN A 135 -5.73 -3.75 12.37
CA GLN A 135 -4.41 -3.95 12.97
C GLN A 135 -3.33 -4.01 11.89
N SER A 136 -3.59 -4.74 10.80
CA SER A 136 -2.63 -4.88 9.70
C SER A 136 -2.43 -3.57 8.94
N LEU A 137 -3.50 -2.83 8.67
CA LEU A 137 -3.41 -1.50 8.06
C LEU A 137 -2.57 -0.56 8.93
N LYS A 138 -2.87 -0.47 10.23
CA LYS A 138 -2.11 0.35 11.18
C LYS A 138 -0.64 -0.05 11.24
N TYR A 139 -0.37 -1.36 11.28
CA TYR A 139 1.00 -1.87 11.29
C TYR A 139 1.75 -1.45 10.03
N VAL A 140 1.17 -1.67 8.84
CA VAL A 140 1.80 -1.33 7.56
C VAL A 140 2.08 0.17 7.47
N LEU A 141 1.11 1.02 7.82
CA LEU A 141 1.28 2.47 7.79
C LEU A 141 2.38 2.95 8.76
N GLY A 142 2.36 2.46 10.00
CA GLY A 142 3.39 2.80 10.98
C GLY A 142 4.78 2.27 10.59
N TRP A 143 4.84 1.09 9.97
CA TRP A 143 6.09 0.53 9.48
C TRP A 143 6.66 1.35 8.32
N LEU A 144 5.83 1.72 7.34
CA LEU A 144 6.25 2.58 6.23
C LEU A 144 6.77 3.91 6.79
N GLN A 145 6.02 4.53 7.71
CA GLN A 145 6.41 5.78 8.35
C GLN A 145 7.75 5.72 9.06
N LYS A 146 7.97 4.66 9.85
CA LYS A 146 9.22 4.46 10.60
C LYS A 146 10.44 4.30 9.70
N ASN A 147 10.27 3.83 8.47
CA ASN A 147 11.37 3.51 7.55
C ASN A 147 11.51 4.52 6.40
N GLU A 148 10.81 5.66 6.44
CA GLU A 148 10.89 6.71 5.42
C GLU A 148 12.29 7.32 5.29
N ASN A 149 13.05 7.33 6.37
CA ASN A 149 14.42 7.82 6.39
C ASN A 149 15.40 6.96 5.56
N LEU A 150 14.96 5.78 5.10
CA LEU A 150 15.73 4.91 4.20
C LEU A 150 15.55 5.30 2.72
N LEU A 151 14.65 6.24 2.42
CA LEU A 151 14.26 6.64 1.09
C LEU A 151 15.10 7.81 0.61
#